data_AF-A0A352LNN0-F1
#
_entry.id   AF-A0A352LNN0-F1
#
_cell.length_a   1.000
_cell.length_b   1.000
_cell.length_c   1.000
_cell.angle_alpha   90.00
_cell.angle_beta   90.00
_cell.angle_gamma   90.00
#
_symmetry.space_group_name_H-M   'P 1'
#
loop_
_entity.id
_entity.type
_entity.pdbx_description
1 polymer ?
#
loop_
_entity_poly.entity_id
_entity_poly.type
_entity_poly.pdbx_seq_one_letter_code
_entity_poly.pdbx_strand_id
1 'polypeptide(L)'
;MSGLMNTSIKSLPCVYRGKVRECYAVGEDKLLMIATDRISAFDVILSVPIPNKGKVLTGLTQFWFNKLTADLPTQLTGIDPATVVAPDEVDQVVGRAMVVKRLKPILVECVARGYIIGGGWKDYQATGSVCGVKLPAGLKMAEKLPEPIFTPAAKA
;
A
#
# COMPACT_ATOMS: atom_id res chain seq x y z
N MET A 1 -7.86 -15.54 18.30
CA MET A 1 -7.77 -14.06 18.23
C MET A 1 -8.56 -13.58 17.03
N SER A 2 -9.56 -12.73 17.22
CA SER A 2 -10.30 -12.08 16.13
C SER A 2 -9.40 -11.06 15.44
N GLY A 3 -9.46 -10.96 14.11
CA GLY A 3 -8.72 -9.95 13.36
C GLY A 3 -9.38 -8.57 13.43
N LEU A 4 -8.59 -7.51 13.30
CA LEU A 4 -9.08 -6.12 13.29
C LEU A 4 -9.75 -5.80 11.95
N MET A 5 -11.08 -5.87 11.91
CA MET A 5 -11.86 -5.56 10.71
C MET A 5 -12.01 -4.06 10.47
N ASN A 6 -12.35 -3.28 11.50
CA ASN A 6 -12.48 -1.82 11.42
C ASN A 6 -11.88 -1.23 12.68
N THR A 7 -11.28 -0.04 12.58
CA THR A 7 -10.86 0.68 13.79
C THR A 7 -12.00 1.55 14.33
N SER A 8 -11.99 1.76 15.64
CA SER A 8 -12.93 2.59 16.40
C SER A 8 -12.25 3.83 17.00
N ILE A 9 -11.19 4.33 16.37
CA ILE A 9 -10.48 5.54 16.81
C ILE A 9 -11.44 6.75 16.81
N LYS A 10 -11.62 7.36 17.97
CA LYS A 10 -12.41 8.56 18.26
C LYS A 10 -11.54 9.77 18.60
N SER A 11 -10.32 9.54 19.10
CA SER A 11 -9.38 10.61 19.46
C SER A 11 -8.91 11.45 18.26
N LEU A 12 -9.01 10.92 17.05
CA LEU A 12 -8.55 11.55 15.82
C LEU A 12 -9.66 11.63 14.76
N PRO A 13 -9.72 12.70 13.93
CA PRO A 13 -10.65 12.77 12.80
C PRO A 13 -10.35 11.71 11.74
N CYS A 14 -11.36 10.93 11.35
CA CYS A 14 -11.26 9.98 10.25
C CYS A 14 -11.19 10.72 8.92
N VAL A 15 -10.13 10.48 8.13
CA VAL A 15 -9.94 11.10 6.81
C VAL A 15 -10.48 10.20 5.70
N TYR A 16 -10.14 8.91 5.74
CA TYR A 16 -10.54 7.97 4.68
C TYR A 16 -10.44 6.52 5.18
N ARG A 17 -11.38 5.67 4.73
CA ARG A 17 -11.32 4.22 4.90
C ARG A 17 -11.26 3.56 3.53
N GLY A 18 -10.12 2.97 3.20
CA GLY A 18 -9.96 2.16 2.01
C GLY A 18 -10.21 0.68 2.26
N LYS A 19 -10.01 -0.14 1.22
CA LYS A 19 -10.21 -1.60 1.27
C LYS A 19 -9.51 -2.25 2.46
N VAL A 20 -8.25 -1.88 2.72
CA VAL A 20 -7.42 -2.53 3.76
C VAL A 20 -6.72 -1.56 4.73
N ARG A 21 -6.79 -0.25 4.49
CA ARG A 21 -6.18 0.77 5.35
C ARG A 21 -7.19 1.84 5.75
N GLU A 22 -6.99 2.41 6.92
CA GLU A 22 -7.75 3.56 7.41
C GLU A 22 -6.77 4.67 7.77
N CYS A 23 -7.15 5.91 7.48
CA CYS A 23 -6.30 7.08 7.68
C CYS A 23 -7.02 8.09 8.58
N TYR A 24 -6.30 8.56 9.59
CA TYR A 24 -6.77 9.55 10.57
C TYR A 24 -5.87 10.79 10.53
N ALA A 25 -6.44 11.97 10.78
CA ALA A 25 -5.69 13.22 10.81
C ALA A 25 -4.93 13.34 12.13
N VAL A 26 -3.62 13.61 12.07
CA VAL A 26 -2.80 14.00 13.23
C VAL A 26 -2.38 15.44 13.01
N GLY A 27 -3.11 16.38 13.62
CA GLY A 27 -3.00 17.80 13.26
C GLY A 27 -3.30 18.05 11.78
N GLU A 28 -2.68 19.09 11.22
CA GLU A 28 -2.93 19.53 9.84
C GLU A 28 -2.00 18.87 8.82
N ASP A 29 -0.78 18.49 9.22
CA ASP A 29 0.30 18.13 8.30
C ASP A 29 0.70 16.64 8.36
N LYS A 30 0.01 15.83 9.18
CA LYS A 30 0.30 14.39 9.32
C LYS A 30 -0.96 13.54 9.24
N LEU A 31 -0.73 12.26 9.01
CA LEU A 31 -1.74 11.19 8.99
C LEU A 31 -1.26 10.03 9.84
N LEU A 32 -2.16 9.45 10.62
CA LEU A 32 -2.02 8.11 11.17
C LEU A 32 -2.61 7.12 10.16
N MET A 33 -1.76 6.30 9.55
CA MET A 33 -2.17 5.25 8.61
C MET A 33 -2.20 3.90 9.32
N ILE A 34 -3.36 3.26 9.41
CA ILE A 34 -3.56 1.97 10.08
C ILE A 34 -3.83 0.89 9.03
N ALA A 35 -3.03 -0.19 9.03
CA ALA A 35 -3.29 -1.39 8.25
C ALA A 35 -4.21 -2.34 9.01
N THR A 36 -5.40 -2.59 8.46
CA THR A 36 -6.38 -3.53 9.02
C THR A 36 -6.07 -4.97 8.62
N ASP A 37 -6.78 -5.91 9.25
CA ASP A 37 -6.73 -7.33 8.92
C ASP A 37 -7.72 -7.71 7.80
N ARG A 38 -8.42 -6.72 7.23
CA ARG A 38 -9.24 -6.89 6.03
C ARG A 38 -8.40 -7.35 4.85
N ILE A 39 -9.00 -8.13 3.98
CA ILE A 39 -8.45 -8.56 2.69
C ILE A 39 -9.49 -8.31 1.61
N SER A 40 -9.03 -8.00 0.40
CA SER A 40 -9.91 -7.85 -0.77
C SER A 40 -9.48 -8.76 -1.91
N ALA A 41 -10.46 -9.34 -2.59
CA ALA A 41 -10.28 -10.10 -3.82
C ALA A 41 -11.39 -9.71 -4.80
N PHE A 42 -11.06 -9.61 -6.09
CA PHE A 42 -12.00 -9.17 -7.15
C PHE A 42 -12.74 -7.87 -6.77
N ASP A 43 -11.98 -6.90 -6.25
CA ASP A 43 -12.47 -5.59 -5.77
C ASP A 43 -13.49 -5.60 -4.62
N VAL A 44 -13.76 -6.76 -4.03
CA VAL A 44 -14.66 -6.92 -2.86
C VAL A 44 -13.85 -7.16 -1.60
N ILE A 45 -14.23 -6.50 -0.50
CA ILE A 45 -13.68 -6.77 0.84
C ILE A 45 -14.34 -8.05 1.37
N LEU A 46 -13.52 -9.02 1.76
CA LEU A 46 -14.02 -10.29 2.31
C LEU A 46 -14.50 -10.10 3.76
N SER A 47 -15.50 -10.88 4.17
CA SER A 47 -16.10 -10.80 5.51
C SER A 47 -15.19 -11.37 6.62
N VAL A 48 -14.26 -12.26 6.26
CA VAL A 48 -13.36 -12.93 7.21
C VAL A 48 -11.99 -12.23 7.18
N PRO A 49 -11.48 -11.72 8.32
CA PRO A 49 -10.14 -11.13 8.37
C PRO A 49 -9.06 -12.20 8.28
N ILE A 50 -7.85 -11.76 7.94
CA ILE A 50 -6.62 -12.54 8.14
C ILE A 50 -5.92 -11.98 9.39
N PRO A 51 -6.03 -12.63 10.56
CA PRO A 51 -5.47 -12.09 11.80
C PRO A 51 -4.00 -11.72 11.68
N ASN A 52 -3.62 -10.56 12.22
CA ASN A 52 -2.27 -9.99 12.18
C ASN A 52 -1.72 -9.62 10.80
N LYS A 53 -2.49 -9.75 9.70
CA LYS A 53 -2.08 -9.30 8.37
C LYS A 53 -1.64 -7.82 8.39
N GLY A 54 -2.38 -6.96 9.07
CA GLY A 54 -2.03 -5.54 9.19
C GLY A 54 -0.65 -5.32 9.82
N LYS A 55 -0.32 -6.12 10.83
CA LYS A 55 1.00 -6.07 11.50
C LYS A 55 2.12 -6.54 10.56
N VAL A 56 1.93 -7.68 9.91
CA VAL A 56 2.92 -8.25 8.97
C VAL A 56 3.20 -7.27 7.82
N LEU A 57 2.17 -6.70 7.19
CA LEU A 57 2.35 -5.79 6.07
C LEU A 57 2.98 -4.45 6.49
N THR A 58 2.71 -4.00 7.72
CA THR A 58 3.36 -2.79 8.27
C THR A 58 4.84 -3.06 8.52
N GLY A 59 5.20 -4.19 9.11
CA GLY A 59 6.59 -4.62 9.30
C GLY A 59 7.34 -4.76 7.96
N LEU A 60 6.71 -5.36 6.94
CA LEU A 60 7.29 -5.45 5.60
C LEU A 60 7.50 -4.07 4.96
N THR A 61 6.57 -3.13 5.17
CA THR A 61 6.72 -1.75 4.70
C THR A 61 7.92 -1.08 5.37
N GLN A 62 8.07 -1.21 6.69
CA GLN A 62 9.22 -0.67 7.43
C GLN A 62 10.54 -1.27 6.96
N PHE A 63 10.59 -2.59 6.74
CA PHE A 63 11.76 -3.26 6.19
C PHE A 63 12.21 -2.63 4.85
N TRP A 64 11.27 -2.42 3.93
CA TRP A 64 11.60 -1.83 2.61
C TRP A 64 12.02 -0.37 2.69
N PHE A 65 11.39 0.43 3.57
CA PHE A 65 11.87 1.79 3.84
C PHE A 65 13.32 1.77 4.31
N ASN A 66 13.63 0.97 5.34
CA ASN A 66 14.99 0.86 5.86
C ASN A 66 16.00 0.39 4.81
N LYS A 67 15.57 -0.50 3.89
CA LYS A 67 16.46 -1.07 2.87
C LYS A 67 16.70 -0.15 1.67
N LEU A 68 15.71 0.65 1.27
CA LEU A 68 15.70 1.35 -0.02
C LEU A 68 15.78 2.87 0.10
N THR A 69 15.54 3.46 1.27
CA THR A 69 15.34 4.91 1.39
C THR A 69 16.34 5.62 2.26
N ALA A 70 17.55 5.07 2.43
CA ALA A 70 18.62 5.73 3.20
C ALA A 70 18.86 7.18 2.72
N ASP A 71 18.84 7.39 1.41
CA ASP A 71 19.12 8.69 0.78
C ASP A 71 17.90 9.28 0.05
N LEU A 72 16.69 8.74 0.25
CA LEU A 72 15.49 9.18 -0.45
C LEU A 72 14.50 9.86 0.51
N PRO A 73 13.92 11.02 0.14
CA PRO A 73 12.86 11.62 0.93
C PRO A 73 11.63 10.72 0.95
N THR A 74 11.11 10.45 2.15
CA THR A 74 9.89 9.66 2.33
C THR A 74 8.86 10.40 3.17
N GLN A 75 7.66 9.82 3.22
CA GLN A 75 6.57 10.27 4.08
C GLN A 75 6.78 9.94 5.57
N LEU A 76 7.82 9.18 5.95
CA LEU A 76 8.02 8.76 7.34
C LEU A 76 8.31 9.95 8.26
N THR A 77 7.80 9.87 9.49
CA THR A 77 8.03 10.88 10.55
C THR A 77 8.84 10.33 11.73
N GLY A 78 8.85 9.01 11.93
CA GLY A 78 9.46 8.38 13.11
C GLY A 78 8.64 8.48 14.39
N ILE A 79 7.50 9.19 14.37
CA ILE A 79 6.60 9.31 15.53
C ILE A 79 5.94 7.97 15.82
N ASP A 80 5.96 7.57 17.09
CA ASP A 80 5.28 6.36 17.55
C ASP A 80 3.75 6.52 17.46
N PRO A 81 3.04 5.68 16.68
CA PRO A 81 1.59 5.68 16.59
C PRO A 81 0.84 5.60 17.93
N ALA A 82 1.41 4.95 18.95
CA ALA A 82 0.77 4.84 20.25
C ALA A 82 0.67 6.20 20.99
N THR A 83 1.52 7.17 20.62
CA THR A 83 1.57 8.49 21.27
C THR A 83 0.56 9.50 20.72
N VAL A 84 -0.12 9.17 19.61
CA VAL A 84 -1.06 10.08 18.92
C VAL A 84 -2.53 9.67 19.06
N VAL A 85 -2.81 8.60 19.80
CA VAL A 85 -4.17 8.11 20.06
C VAL A 85 -4.47 8.09 21.56
N ALA A 86 -5.75 7.94 21.94
CA ALA A 86 -6.12 7.79 23.34
C ALA A 86 -5.60 6.45 23.91
N PRO A 87 -5.34 6.35 25.23
CA PRO A 87 -4.80 5.13 25.84
C PRO A 87 -5.61 3.85 25.56
N ASP A 88 -6.93 3.96 25.48
CA ASP A 88 -7.85 2.85 25.20
C ASP A 88 -7.91 2.45 23.71
N GLU A 89 -7.20 3.17 22.84
CA GLU A 89 -7.14 2.94 21.40
C GLU A 89 -5.82 2.33 20.93
N VAL A 90 -4.81 2.25 21.82
CA VAL A 90 -3.43 1.85 21.51
C VAL A 90 -3.35 0.45 20.86
N ASP A 91 -4.15 -0.51 21.33
CA ASP A 91 -4.14 -1.88 20.79
C ASP A 91 -4.52 -1.97 19.31
N GLN A 92 -5.23 -0.96 18.79
CA GLN A 92 -5.63 -0.87 17.39
C GLN A 92 -4.50 -0.40 16.48
N VAL A 93 -3.45 0.24 17.02
CA VAL A 93 -2.36 0.85 16.24
C VAL A 93 -1.02 0.13 16.39
N VAL A 94 -0.75 -0.48 17.54
CA VAL A 94 0.55 -1.10 17.83
C VAL A 94 0.93 -2.17 16.79
N GLY A 95 2.09 -1.95 16.16
CA GLY A 95 2.69 -2.83 15.16
C GLY A 95 2.01 -2.82 13.79
N ARG A 96 0.91 -2.06 13.60
CA ARG A 96 0.15 -2.03 12.34
C ARG A 96 -0.15 -0.63 11.81
N ALA A 97 0.38 0.39 12.45
CA ALA A 97 0.17 1.77 12.06
C ALA A 97 1.50 2.51 11.87
N MET A 98 1.44 3.63 11.17
CA MET A 98 2.57 4.54 10.94
C MET A 98 2.05 5.98 10.93
N VAL A 99 2.75 6.89 11.61
CA VAL A 99 2.50 8.33 11.46
C VAL A 99 3.33 8.84 10.29
N VAL A 100 2.67 9.41 9.29
CA VAL A 100 3.28 9.87 8.05
C VAL A 100 2.95 11.33 7.79
N LYS A 101 3.78 12.00 6.97
CA LYS A 101 3.51 13.33 6.44
C LYS A 101 2.26 13.30 5.56
N ARG A 102 1.39 14.31 5.69
CA ARG A 102 0.27 14.55 4.79
C ARG A 102 0.80 15.20 3.52
N LEU A 103 0.96 14.40 2.45
CA LEU A 103 1.49 14.85 1.18
C LEU A 103 0.38 14.95 0.13
N LYS A 104 0.59 15.82 -0.88
CA LYS A 104 -0.25 15.86 -2.08
C LYS A 104 0.20 14.74 -3.03
N PRO A 105 -0.64 13.73 -3.33
CA PRO A 105 -0.25 12.66 -4.22
C PRO A 105 -0.12 13.16 -5.67
N ILE A 106 0.85 12.63 -6.39
CA ILE A 106 0.85 12.64 -7.85
C ILE A 106 -0.14 11.55 -8.29
N LEU A 107 -1.08 11.87 -9.17
CA LEU A 107 -2.16 10.96 -9.59
C LEU A 107 -1.70 9.93 -10.65
N VAL A 108 -0.53 9.35 -10.41
CA VAL A 108 0.09 8.33 -11.26
C VAL A 108 0.53 7.17 -10.38
N GLU A 109 0.18 5.96 -10.77
CA GLU A 109 0.72 4.74 -10.16
C GLU A 109 2.06 4.39 -10.82
N CYS A 110 3.13 4.45 -10.04
CA CYS A 110 4.48 4.13 -10.50
C CYS A 110 4.73 2.61 -10.46
N VAL A 111 4.38 1.89 -11.53
CA VAL A 111 4.50 0.43 -11.59
C VAL A 111 5.77 0.00 -12.33
N ALA A 112 6.65 -0.72 -11.65
CA ALA A 112 7.78 -1.43 -12.27
C ALA A 112 7.42 -2.90 -12.52
N ARG A 113 7.74 -3.43 -13.71
CA ARG A 113 7.49 -4.84 -14.08
C ARG A 113 8.78 -5.52 -14.46
N GLY A 114 9.15 -6.57 -13.73
CA GLY A 114 10.25 -7.48 -14.10
C GLY A 114 9.78 -8.76 -14.81
N TYR A 115 8.47 -9.01 -14.82
CA TYR A 115 7.85 -10.18 -15.43
C TYR A 115 6.57 -9.77 -16.17
N ILE A 116 6.27 -10.44 -17.28
CA ILE A 116 5.10 -10.15 -18.11
C ILE A 116 3.86 -10.94 -17.65
N ILE A 117 2.97 -10.28 -16.91
CA ILE A 117 1.77 -10.91 -16.33
C ILE A 117 0.64 -9.89 -16.16
N GLY A 118 -0.58 -10.37 -15.89
CA GLY A 118 -1.74 -9.53 -15.57
C GLY A 118 -2.15 -8.64 -16.75
N GLY A 119 -2.50 -7.39 -16.48
CA GLY A 119 -2.86 -6.41 -17.53
C GLY A 119 -1.78 -6.24 -18.59
N GLY A 120 -0.50 -6.21 -18.19
CA GLY A 120 0.61 -6.10 -19.14
C GLY A 120 0.71 -7.30 -20.11
N TRP A 121 0.36 -8.51 -19.65
CA TRP A 121 0.28 -9.66 -20.55
C TRP A 121 -0.84 -9.51 -21.59
N LYS A 122 -2.01 -8.98 -21.19
CA LYS A 122 -3.11 -8.71 -22.13
C LYS A 122 -2.71 -7.68 -23.19
N ASP A 123 -2.06 -6.59 -22.78
CA ASP A 123 -1.58 -5.55 -23.71
C ASP A 123 -0.53 -6.09 -24.68
N TYR A 124 0.40 -6.91 -24.18
CA TYR A 124 1.42 -7.57 -24.99
C TYR A 124 0.82 -8.52 -26.01
N GLN A 125 -0.18 -9.34 -25.64
CA GLN A 125 -0.86 -10.21 -26.58
C GLN A 125 -1.57 -9.43 -27.69
N ALA A 126 -2.14 -8.26 -27.36
CA ALA A 126 -2.85 -7.43 -28.33
C ALA A 126 -1.91 -6.63 -29.25
N THR A 127 -0.76 -6.17 -28.76
CA THR A 127 0.05 -5.13 -29.44
C THR A 127 1.55 -5.43 -29.52
N GLY A 128 2.03 -6.48 -28.85
CA GLY A 128 3.45 -6.73 -28.64
C GLY A 128 4.14 -5.72 -27.72
N SER A 129 3.36 -4.86 -27.03
CA SER A 129 3.86 -3.75 -26.23
C SER A 129 3.10 -3.59 -24.91
N VAL A 130 3.68 -2.89 -23.94
CA VAL A 130 3.01 -2.50 -22.68
C VAL A 130 3.29 -1.03 -22.40
N CYS A 131 2.25 -0.21 -22.23
CA CYS A 131 2.39 1.25 -22.05
C CYS A 131 3.30 1.92 -23.11
N GLY A 132 3.24 1.46 -24.36
CA GLY A 132 4.07 1.95 -25.46
C GLY A 132 5.50 1.38 -25.52
N VAL A 133 5.92 0.61 -24.52
CA VAL A 133 7.21 -0.10 -24.53
C VAL A 133 7.07 -1.38 -25.32
N LYS A 134 7.75 -1.46 -26.49
CA LYS A 134 7.77 -2.66 -27.32
C LYS A 134 8.60 -3.76 -26.65
N LEU A 135 8.05 -4.98 -26.59
CA LEU A 135 8.70 -6.12 -25.98
C LEU A 135 9.19 -7.12 -27.04
N PRO A 136 10.17 -7.99 -26.70
CA PRO A 136 10.59 -9.09 -27.57
C PRO A 136 9.42 -9.96 -27.99
N ALA A 137 9.46 -10.50 -29.21
CA ALA A 137 8.46 -11.45 -29.69
C ALA A 137 8.60 -12.80 -28.97
N GLY A 138 7.49 -13.53 -28.87
CA GLY A 138 7.48 -14.91 -28.38
C GLY A 138 7.56 -15.07 -26.86
N LEU A 139 7.39 -14.00 -26.08
CA LEU A 139 7.31 -14.10 -24.62
C LEU A 139 6.10 -14.95 -24.22
N LYS A 140 6.26 -15.70 -23.13
CA LYS A 140 5.21 -16.50 -22.51
C LYS A 140 4.64 -15.82 -21.27
N MET A 141 3.44 -16.24 -20.87
CA MET A 141 2.80 -15.73 -19.66
C MET A 141 3.70 -15.97 -18.44
N ALA A 142 3.88 -14.93 -17.62
CA ALA A 142 4.76 -14.89 -16.44
C ALA A 142 6.26 -15.07 -16.74
N GLU A 143 6.71 -14.86 -17.98
CA GLU A 143 8.12 -14.87 -18.31
C GLU A 143 8.85 -13.62 -17.78
N LYS A 144 10.13 -13.79 -17.43
CA LYS A 144 10.99 -12.69 -16.97
C LYS A 144 11.32 -11.77 -18.15
N LEU A 145 11.19 -10.47 -17.95
CA LEU A 145 11.59 -9.49 -18.95
C LEU A 145 13.13 -9.35 -18.98
N PRO A 146 13.73 -9.00 -20.13
CA PRO A 146 15.17 -8.74 -20.23
C PRO A 146 15.64 -7.67 -19.23
N GLU A 147 14.83 -6.62 -19.05
CA GLU A 147 15.02 -5.57 -18.06
C GLU A 147 13.67 -5.15 -17.45
N PRO A 148 13.65 -4.61 -16.21
CA PRO A 148 12.44 -4.06 -15.64
C PRO A 148 11.96 -2.83 -16.43
N ILE A 149 10.67 -2.77 -16.74
CA ILE A 149 10.06 -1.63 -17.43
C ILE A 149 9.16 -0.82 -16.50
N PHE A 150 9.08 0.49 -16.75
CA PHE A 150 8.16 1.41 -16.08
C PHE A 150 6.84 1.49 -16.85
N THR A 151 5.72 1.21 -16.19
CA THR A 151 4.39 1.10 -16.81
C THR A 151 3.37 1.92 -16.03
N PRO A 152 3.39 3.25 -16.17
CA PRO A 152 2.55 4.13 -15.37
C PRO A 152 1.07 3.87 -15.68
N ALA A 153 0.24 3.96 -14.64
CA ALA A 153 -1.21 3.96 -14.78
C ALA A 153 -1.81 5.23 -14.16
N ALA A 154 -2.88 5.74 -14.76
CA ALA A 154 -3.64 6.82 -14.14
C ALA A 154 -4.39 6.28 -12.91
N LYS A 155 -4.39 7.06 -11.84
CA LYS A 155 -5.20 6.73 -10.66
C LYS A 155 -6.63 7.22 -10.90
N ALA A 156 -7.56 6.28 -11.04
CA ALA A 156 -9.00 6.56 -11.15
C ALA A 156 -9.59 7.06 -9.82
#